data_AF-A0A534W0T6-F1
#
_entry.id   AF-A0A534W0T6-F1
#
_cell.length_a   1.000
_cell.length_b   1.000
_cell.length_c   1.000
_cell.angle_alpha   90.00
_cell.angle_beta   90.00
_cell.angle_gamma   90.00
#
_symmetry.space_group_name_H-M   'P 1'
#
loop_
_entity.id
_entity.type
_entity.pdbx_description
1 polymer ?
#
loop_
_entity_poly.entity_id
_entity_poly.type
_entity_poly.pdbx_seq_one_letter_code
_entity_poly.pdbx_strand_id
1 'polypeptide(L)' 'MPGPPSLRERLAAAGLDLPADLVPVIEQRLAPLLASLDALAALDLGDTEPCSARARRRPRRS' A
#
# COMPACT_ATOMS: atom_id res chain seq x y z
N MET A 1 6.38 -17.23 16.79
CA MET A 1 5.98 -16.59 15.52
C MET A 1 6.94 -15.45 15.27
N PRO A 2 7.69 -15.43 14.15
CA PRO A 2 8.45 -14.24 13.80
C PRO A 2 7.46 -13.06 13.70
N GLY A 3 7.81 -11.93 14.32
CA GLY A 3 6.99 -10.73 14.23
C GLY A 3 6.89 -10.22 12.79
N PRO A 4 6.01 -9.24 12.51
CA PRO A 4 5.96 -8.61 11.20
C PRO A 4 7.35 -8.03 10.84
N PRO A 5 7.77 -8.12 9.57
CA PRO A 5 9.06 -7.61 9.14
C PRO A 5 9.15 -6.10 9.38
N SER A 6 10.31 -5.66 9.86
CA SER A 6 10.62 -4.26 10.09
C SER A 6 10.49 -3.44 8.80
N LEU A 7 10.27 -2.12 8.92
CA LEU A 7 10.21 -1.26 7.73
C LEU A 7 11.50 -1.38 6.90
N ARG A 8 12.65 -1.48 7.55
CA ARG A 8 13.96 -1.67 6.91
C ARG A 8 14.01 -2.92 6.03
N GLU A 9 13.52 -4.06 6.52
CA GLU A 9 13.49 -5.31 5.74
C GLU A 9 12.56 -5.21 4.53
N ARG A 10 11.42 -4.55 4.69
CA ARG A 10 10.47 -4.32 3.59
C ARG A 10 11.06 -3.41 2.52
N LEU A 11 11.77 -2.35 2.92
CA LEU A 11 12.44 -1.43 2.00
C LEU A 11 13.58 -2.15 1.25
N ALA A 12 14.38 -2.95 1.96
CA ALA A 12 15.43 -3.76 1.34
C ALA A 12 14.84 -4.79 0.36
N ALA A 13 13.73 -5.44 0.69
CA ALA A 13 13.02 -6.36 -0.21
C ALA A 13 12.47 -5.66 -1.47
N ALA A 14 12.16 -4.36 -1.38
CA ALA A 14 11.79 -3.51 -2.51
C ALA A 14 13.01 -2.99 -3.31
N GLY A 15 14.24 -3.40 -2.94
CA GLY A 15 15.49 -2.96 -3.58
C GLY A 15 15.94 -1.56 -3.15
N LEU A 16 15.39 -1.01 -2.08
CA LEU A 16 15.78 0.29 -1.53
C LEU A 16 16.80 0.09 -0.41
N ASP A 17 18.07 0.31 -0.71
CA ASP A 17 19.13 0.36 0.29
C ASP A 17 19.22 1.78 0.86
N LEU A 18 18.61 1.97 2.03
CA LEU A 18 18.49 3.28 2.68
C LEU A 18 19.49 3.40 3.85
N PRO A 19 20.17 4.56 3.96
CA PRO A 19 20.94 4.93 5.15
C PRO A 19 20.12 4.72 6.43
N ALA A 20 20.75 4.17 7.47
CA ALA A 20 20.05 3.78 8.70
C ALA A 20 19.41 4.96 9.44
N ASP A 21 20.00 6.14 9.31
CA ASP A 21 19.52 7.42 9.83
C ASP A 21 18.26 7.93 9.14
N LEU A 22 18.01 7.55 7.88
CA LEU A 22 16.79 7.93 7.16
C LEU A 22 15.57 7.07 7.51
N VAL A 23 15.78 5.83 7.97
CA VAL A 23 14.69 4.91 8.34
C VAL A 23 13.70 5.52 9.36
N PRO A 24 14.14 6.07 10.52
CA PRO A 24 13.20 6.66 11.47
C PRO A 24 12.48 7.90 10.94
N VAL A 25 13.12 8.67 10.05
CA VAL A 25 12.47 9.83 9.39
C VAL A 25 11.36 9.36 8.45
N ILE A 26 11.63 8.31 7.66
CA ILE A 26 10.65 7.71 6.76
C ILE A 26 9.51 7.10 7.57
N GLU A 27 9.79 6.35 8.65
CA GLU A 27 8.74 5.82 9.53
C GLU A 27 7.82 6.92 10.04
N GLN A 28 8.39 8.02 10.53
CA GLN A 28 7.62 9.12 11.10
C GLN A 28 6.74 9.83 10.05
N ARG A 29 7.25 9.98 8.82
CA ARG A 29 6.50 10.61 7.71
C ARG A 29 5.47 9.68 7.07
N LEU A 30 5.77 8.39 7.03
CA LEU A 30 4.93 7.37 6.40
C LEU A 30 3.82 6.88 7.34
N ALA A 31 4.00 6.98 8.66
CA ALA A 31 3.02 6.57 9.66
C ALA A 31 1.57 7.03 9.38
N PRO A 32 1.28 8.32 9.12
CA PRO A 32 -0.09 8.75 8.82
C PRO A 32 -0.63 8.17 7.50
N LEU A 33 0.25 7.95 6.51
CA LEU A 33 -0.12 7.34 5.23
C LEU A 33 -0.41 5.85 5.40
N LEU A 34 0.40 5.12 6.17
CA LEU A 34 0.16 3.72 6.50
C LEU A 34 -1.16 3.55 7.25
N ALA A 35 -1.44 4.40 8.25
CA ALA A 35 -2.72 4.37 8.96
C ALA A 35 -3.92 4.60 8.01
N SER A 36 -3.75 5.47 7.01
CA SER A 36 -4.78 5.69 5.99
C SER A 36 -4.97 4.47 5.08
N LEU A 37 -3.90 3.77 4.73
CA LEU A 37 -3.96 2.52 3.96
C LEU A 37 -4.55 1.37 4.78
N ASP A 38 -4.24 1.28 6.07
CA ASP A 38 -4.83 0.28 6.98
C ASP A 38 -6.34 0.51 7.11
N ALA A 39 -6.78 1.77 7.23
CA ALA A 39 -8.19 2.12 7.23
C ALA A 39 -8.89 1.74 5.90
N LEU A 40 -8.21 1.92 4.76
CA LEU A 40 -8.71 1.50 3.46
C LEU A 40 -8.81 -0.03 3.35
N ALA A 41 -7.81 -0.76 3.84
CA ALA A 41 -7.78 -2.22 3.84
C ALA A 41 -8.83 -2.83 4.77
N ALA A 42 -9.24 -2.10 5.80
CA ALA A 42 -10.30 -2.50 6.73
C ALA A 42 -11.72 -2.31 6.18
N LEU A 43 -11.88 -1.68 5.00
CA LEU A 43 -13.20 -1.56 4.37
C LEU A 43 -13.72 -2.93 3.96
N ASP A 44 -15.03 -3.14 4.16
CA ASP A 44 -15.71 -4.29 3.59
C ASP A 44 -15.94 -4.06 2.09
N LEU A 45 -15.24 -4.87 1.30
CA LEU A 45 -15.26 -4.84 -0.16
C LEU A 45 -16.04 -6.02 -0.76
N GLY A 46 -16.74 -6.82 0.06
CA GLY A 46 -17.30 -8.13 -0.31
C GLY A 46 -18.12 -8.16 -1.60
N ASP A 47 -18.93 -7.13 -1.83
CA ASP A 47 -19.79 -7.01 -3.02
C ASP A 47 -19.25 -6.00 -4.06
N THR A 48 -18.01 -5.51 -3.88
CA THR A 48 -17.42 -4.51 -4.77
C THR A 48 -16.58 -5.14 -5.86
N GLU A 49 -16.90 -4.82 -7.11
CA GLU A 49 -16.10 -5.21 -8.27
C GLU A 49 -14.78 -4.42 -8.32
N PRO A 50 -13.62 -5.08 -8.54
CA PRO A 50 -12.35 -4.39 -8.72
C PRO A 50 -12.40 -3.39 -9.88
N CYS A 51 -11.89 -2.17 -9.66
CA CYS A 51 -11.89 -1.13 -10.67
C CYS A 51 -10.93 -1.48 -11.83
N SER A 52 -11.43 -2.16 -12.86
CA SER A 52 -10.64 -2.56 -14.02
C SER A 52 -10.76 -1.56 -15.18
N ALA A 53 -9.66 -1.33 -15.90
CA ALA A 53 -9.66 -0.48 -17.10
C ALA A 53 -10.60 -1.00 -18.21
N ARG A 54 -10.90 -2.31 -18.20
CA ARG A 54 -11.78 -2.98 -19.16
C ARG A 54 -13.24 -2.56 -19.02
N ALA A 55 -13.72 -2.30 -17.80
CA ALA A 55 -15.09 -1.85 -17.54
C ALA A 55 -15.38 -0.42 -18.06
N ARG A 56 -14.34 0.39 -18.31
CA ARG A 56 -14.48 1.77 -18.84
C ARG A 56 -14.74 1.83 -20.35
N ARG A 57 -14.62 0.71 -21.07
CA ARG A 57 -15.03 0.65 -22.48
C ARG A 57 -16.55 0.48 -22.56
N ARG A 58 -17.30 1.57 -22.35
CA ARG A 58 -18.72 1.60 -22.72
C ARG A 58 -18.86 1.20 -24.20
N PRO A 59 -19.83 0.35 -24.58
CA PRO A 59 -20.16 0.21 -25.99
C PRO A 59 -20.67 1.58 -26.47
N ARG A 60 -20.06 2.11 -27.54
CA ARG A 60 -20.68 3.21 -28.29
C ARG A 60 -22.05 2.67 -28.74
N ARG A 61 -23.13 3.21 -28.18
CA ARG A 61 -24.47 3.01 -28.73
C ARG A 61 -24.44 3.58 -30.15
N SER A 62 -24.45 2.68 -31.14
CA SER A 62 -24.85 2.95 -32.51
C SER A 62 -26.37 2.94 -32.60
#